data_AF-A0A8H3Z4G4-F1
#
_entry.id   AF-A0A8H3Z4G4-F1
#
_cell.length_a   1.000
_cell.length_b   1.000
_cell.length_c   1.000
_cell.angle_alpha   90.00
_cell.angle_beta   90.00
_cell.angle_gamma   90.00
#
_symmetry.space_group_name_H-M   'P 1'
#
loop_
_entity.id
_entity.type
_entity.pdbx_description
1 polymer ?
#
loop_
_entity_poly.entity_id
_entity_poly.type
_entity_poly.pdbx_seq_one_letter_code
_entity_poly.pdbx_strand_id
1 'polypeptide(L)'
;PFARDGSITLYKHDGIAPEDGEEIVVGIKQVQMEQDTAKTIQETATTSLLDFNRVSHPLIEIITLPHIHHPSTAAACVRKIQAILKSVNACTAGMEIGGLRADVNVSVRRRHDNSIIEEGNQYYGVTGLGQRTEIKNLSSFKAVEEAIIAERNRQIRLLENGGVVEGETRGWTLGSTETRRLRGKEGEVDYRYMPDPDIQPVFISDELINHLRSTLPAVPDSILTTLTTDPTHGLTMKDAKTLLSSDDGDRLEYYFDVLARLQAKEKVDQPKYLGRVVGNWVIHELGGLFSKAEILWSAQQVPPSSLAAILSKILQEKISHDSGKKIMAMIFAGDERRVSIIAKENKMIVQDISEDIYTQTAEALVRENPEIAKAIQEKGQKGKIMWFVGQMMKTMSKQTGGGGVKPDLAKEAIIKALDRPAAKGAKQ
;
A
#
# COMPACT_ATOMS: atom_id res chain seq x y z
N PRO A 1 3.40 11.24 -31.22
CA PRO A 1 3.26 10.37 -30.02
C PRO A 1 4.07 9.10 -30.20
N PHE A 2 4.62 8.55 -29.12
CA PHE A 2 5.46 7.34 -29.13
C PHE A 2 4.63 6.06 -28.96
N ALA A 3 3.49 6.14 -28.26
CA ALA A 3 2.54 5.04 -28.10
C ALA A 3 1.10 5.55 -28.20
N ARG A 4 0.18 4.68 -28.62
CA ARG A 4 -1.26 4.95 -28.76
C ARG A 4 -2.08 3.74 -28.30
N ASP A 5 -3.36 3.99 -28.02
CA ASP A 5 -4.37 2.94 -27.80
C ASP A 5 -4.02 1.95 -26.68
N GLY A 6 -3.49 2.47 -25.57
CA GLY A 6 -3.21 1.71 -24.36
C GLY A 6 -4.38 1.70 -23.38
N SER A 7 -4.15 1.12 -22.20
CA SER A 7 -5.09 1.19 -21.09
C SER A 7 -4.36 1.04 -19.75
N ILE A 8 -5.05 1.46 -18.69
CA ILE A 8 -4.65 1.24 -17.31
C ILE A 8 -5.87 0.73 -16.53
N THR A 9 -5.68 -0.34 -15.76
CA THR A 9 -6.71 -0.88 -14.87
C THR A 9 -6.52 -0.29 -13.48
N LEU A 10 -7.59 0.26 -12.92
CA LEU A 10 -7.64 0.70 -11.53
C LEU A 10 -8.48 -0.30 -10.75
N TYR A 11 -7.99 -0.73 -9.60
CA TYR A 11 -8.69 -1.67 -8.74
C TYR A 11 -9.26 -0.97 -7.51
N LYS A 12 -10.21 -1.61 -6.83
CA LYS A 12 -10.76 -1.16 -5.54
C LYS A 12 -9.69 -0.74 -4.54
N HIS A 13 -8.60 -1.51 -4.48
CA HIS A 13 -7.50 -1.26 -3.57
C HIS A 13 -6.74 0.05 -3.89
N ASP A 14 -6.85 0.60 -5.11
CA ASP A 14 -6.27 1.89 -5.51
C ASP A 14 -7.06 3.09 -5.00
N GLY A 15 -8.21 2.86 -4.36
CA GLY A 15 -9.06 3.91 -3.81
C GLY A 15 -9.98 4.54 -4.85
N ILE A 16 -10.43 3.75 -5.83
CA ILE A 16 -11.53 4.15 -6.73
C ILE A 16 -12.84 4.31 -5.95
N ALA A 17 -13.79 5.03 -6.54
CA ALA A 17 -15.11 5.19 -5.96
C ALA A 17 -15.84 3.83 -5.80
N PRO A 18 -16.57 3.59 -4.70
CA PRO A 18 -17.36 2.37 -4.52
C PRO A 18 -18.33 2.09 -5.68
N GLU A 19 -18.84 3.14 -6.32
CA GLU A 19 -19.74 3.10 -7.46
C GLU A 19 -19.09 2.54 -8.74
N ASP A 20 -17.76 2.59 -8.84
CA ASP A 20 -17.01 2.02 -9.97
C ASP A 20 -16.74 0.51 -9.80
N GLY A 21 -17.13 -0.09 -8.67
CA GLY A 21 -17.05 -1.53 -8.44
C GLY A 21 -15.67 -2.03 -7.98
N GLU A 22 -15.29 -3.24 -8.40
CA GLU A 22 -14.01 -3.85 -8.00
C GLU A 22 -12.83 -3.43 -8.89
N GLU A 23 -13.10 -3.07 -10.15
CA GLU A 23 -12.11 -2.55 -11.08
C GLU A 23 -12.74 -1.68 -12.18
N ILE A 24 -11.95 -0.77 -12.74
CA ILE A 24 -12.31 0.06 -13.90
C ILE A 24 -11.13 0.16 -14.85
N VAL A 25 -11.39 0.00 -16.15
CA VAL A 25 -10.38 0.13 -17.21
C VAL A 25 -10.47 1.53 -17.83
N VAL A 26 -9.40 2.30 -17.68
CA VAL A 26 -9.26 3.63 -18.29
C VAL A 26 -8.40 3.51 -19.53
N GLY A 27 -8.92 3.90 -20.70
CA GLY A 27 -8.12 3.92 -21.92
C GLY A 27 -7.06 5.02 -21.89
N ILE A 28 -5.92 4.78 -22.52
CA ILE A 28 -4.86 5.76 -22.78
C ILE A 28 -4.84 6.01 -24.28
N LYS A 29 -5.26 7.21 -24.69
CA LYS A 29 -5.24 7.61 -26.10
C LYS A 29 -3.82 7.57 -26.64
N GLN A 30 -2.89 8.21 -25.93
CA GLN A 30 -1.50 8.31 -26.36
C GLN A 30 -0.55 8.66 -25.21
N VAL A 31 0.71 8.31 -25.44
CA VAL A 31 1.87 8.77 -24.67
C VAL A 31 2.81 9.48 -25.63
N GLN A 32 3.22 10.69 -25.29
CA GLN A 32 4.11 11.50 -26.12
C GLN A 32 5.17 12.22 -25.31
N MET A 33 6.21 12.69 -26.00
CA MET A 33 7.24 13.52 -25.41
C MET A 33 7.03 14.97 -25.81
N GLU A 34 7.29 15.87 -24.88
CA GLU A 34 7.28 17.32 -25.11
C GLU A 34 8.43 17.97 -24.33
N GLN A 35 8.60 19.28 -24.50
CA GLN A 35 9.61 20.08 -23.82
C GLN A 35 8.94 21.00 -22.80
N ASP A 36 9.48 21.08 -21.58
CA ASP A 36 8.97 22.03 -20.58
C ASP A 36 9.28 23.48 -20.98
N THR A 37 8.43 24.39 -20.51
CA THR A 37 8.47 25.83 -20.82
C THR A 37 9.17 26.62 -19.72
N ALA A 38 9.51 27.89 -19.98
CA ALA A 38 10.07 28.77 -18.95
C ALA A 38 9.09 28.96 -17.79
N LYS A 39 9.61 29.34 -16.62
CA LYS A 39 8.78 29.73 -15.47
C LYS A 39 8.63 31.26 -15.48
N THR A 40 7.39 31.73 -15.51
CA THR A 40 7.08 33.16 -15.33
C THR A 40 6.94 33.46 -13.84
N ILE A 41 7.69 34.45 -13.35
CA ILE A 41 7.64 34.94 -11.98
C ILE A 41 7.14 36.39 -12.04
N GLN A 42 5.99 36.67 -11.43
CA GLN A 42 5.51 38.04 -11.35
C GLN A 42 6.29 38.80 -10.28
N GLU A 43 7.05 39.81 -10.66
CA GLU A 43 7.81 40.65 -9.71
C GLU A 43 6.99 41.85 -9.24
N THR A 44 6.30 42.51 -10.18
CA THR A 44 5.38 43.63 -9.91
C THR A 44 4.13 43.49 -10.78
N ALA A 45 3.11 44.33 -10.62
CA ALA A 45 1.92 44.26 -11.47
C ALA A 45 2.19 44.43 -12.99
N THR A 46 3.32 45.06 -13.35
CA THR A 46 3.67 45.36 -14.75
C THR A 46 4.93 44.64 -15.24
N THR A 47 5.63 43.94 -14.35
CA THR A 47 6.91 43.29 -14.68
C THR A 47 6.86 41.80 -14.33
N SER A 48 7.22 40.97 -15.30
CA SER A 48 7.36 39.52 -15.16
C SER A 48 8.80 39.12 -15.48
N LEU A 49 9.41 38.35 -14.59
CA LEU A 49 10.71 37.73 -14.79
C LEU A 49 10.52 36.34 -15.40
N LEU A 50 11.38 35.97 -16.33
CA LEU A 50 11.38 34.65 -16.97
C LEU A 50 12.60 33.85 -16.50
N ASP A 51 12.35 32.72 -15.85
CA ASP A 51 13.37 31.76 -15.46
C ASP A 51 13.41 30.61 -16.48
N PHE A 52 14.55 30.51 -17.19
CA PHE A 52 14.79 29.54 -18.25
C PHE A 52 15.43 28.24 -17.78
N ASN A 53 15.75 28.09 -16.48
CA ASN A 53 16.51 26.93 -15.98
C ASN A 53 15.85 25.56 -16.26
N ARG A 54 14.54 25.51 -16.45
CA ARG A 54 13.79 24.27 -16.75
C ARG A 54 13.42 24.08 -18.23
N VAL A 55 13.77 25.03 -19.09
CA VAL A 55 13.38 24.98 -20.50
C VAL A 55 14.01 23.77 -21.18
N SER A 56 13.25 23.12 -22.05
CA SER A 56 13.68 21.92 -22.78
C SER A 56 13.96 20.70 -21.90
N HIS A 57 13.60 20.72 -20.63
CA HIS A 57 13.50 19.50 -19.84
C HIS A 57 12.52 18.53 -20.52
N PRO A 58 12.86 17.23 -20.62
CA PRO A 58 11.98 16.25 -21.25
C PRO A 58 10.75 16.03 -20.39
N LEU A 59 9.57 16.08 -21.02
CA LEU A 59 8.29 15.76 -20.41
C LEU A 59 7.65 14.58 -21.13
N ILE A 60 6.88 13.79 -20.38
CA ILE A 60 6.02 12.74 -20.91
C ILE A 60 4.58 13.18 -20.67
N GLU A 61 3.83 13.37 -21.75
CA GLU A 61 2.39 13.63 -21.68
C GLU A 61 1.62 12.33 -21.91
N ILE A 62 0.75 11.99 -20.95
CA ILE A 62 -0.12 10.81 -21.00
C ILE A 62 -1.56 11.29 -21.06
N ILE A 63 -2.24 11.00 -22.17
CA ILE A 63 -3.62 11.44 -22.39
C ILE A 63 -4.56 10.25 -22.20
N THR A 64 -5.40 10.32 -21.17
CA THR A 64 -6.43 9.32 -20.91
C THR A 64 -7.69 9.55 -21.74
N LEU A 65 -8.51 8.51 -21.87
CA LEU A 65 -9.88 8.59 -22.35
C LEU A 65 -10.83 8.98 -21.20
N PRO A 66 -11.97 9.64 -21.49
CA PRO A 66 -12.90 10.13 -20.48
C PRO A 66 -13.80 9.01 -19.92
N HIS A 67 -13.19 7.90 -19.46
CA HIS A 67 -13.88 6.78 -18.80
C HIS A 67 -14.05 6.99 -17.29
N ILE A 68 -13.49 8.06 -16.73
CA ILE A 68 -13.50 8.33 -15.29
C ILE A 68 -14.74 9.15 -14.94
N HIS A 69 -15.62 8.61 -14.10
CA HIS A 69 -16.89 9.24 -13.73
C HIS A 69 -16.93 9.78 -12.29
N HIS A 70 -15.95 9.42 -11.45
CA HIS A 70 -15.91 9.80 -10.05
C HIS A 70 -14.61 10.53 -9.68
N PRO A 71 -14.66 11.58 -8.84
CA PRO A 71 -13.48 12.36 -8.45
C PRO A 71 -12.38 11.52 -7.78
N SER A 72 -12.73 10.63 -6.85
CA SER A 72 -11.76 9.76 -6.17
C SER A 72 -11.07 8.80 -7.14
N THR A 73 -11.80 8.30 -8.15
CA THR A 73 -11.24 7.48 -9.24
C THR A 73 -10.26 8.26 -10.10
N ALA A 74 -10.48 9.57 -10.32
CA ALA A 74 -9.50 10.42 -11.01
C ALA A 74 -8.19 10.53 -10.24
N ALA A 75 -8.25 10.78 -8.92
CA ALA A 75 -7.07 10.81 -8.08
C ALA A 75 -6.38 9.45 -7.95
N ALA A 76 -7.14 8.35 -7.89
CA ALA A 76 -6.61 6.99 -7.97
C ALA A 76 -5.86 6.75 -9.29
N CYS A 77 -6.40 7.23 -10.42
CA CYS A 77 -5.75 7.14 -11.73
C CYS A 77 -4.39 7.85 -11.75
N VAL A 78 -4.33 9.11 -11.28
CA VAL A 78 -3.07 9.87 -11.22
C VAL A 78 -2.05 9.19 -10.31
N ARG A 79 -2.47 8.69 -9.13
CA ARG A 79 -1.61 7.92 -8.22
C ARG A 79 -1.06 6.65 -8.88
N LYS A 80 -1.90 5.92 -9.61
CA LYS A 80 -1.51 4.69 -10.30
C LYS A 80 -0.48 4.97 -11.39
N ILE A 81 -0.72 5.98 -12.21
CA ILE A 81 0.23 6.42 -13.24
C ILE A 81 1.57 6.80 -12.60
N GLN A 82 1.56 7.57 -11.50
CA GLN A 82 2.79 7.91 -10.78
C GLN A 82 3.54 6.66 -10.31
N ALA A 83 2.83 5.68 -9.74
CA ALA A 83 3.45 4.45 -9.25
C ALA A 83 4.09 3.64 -10.39
N ILE A 84 3.46 3.59 -11.57
CA ILE A 84 4.02 2.93 -12.76
C ILE A 84 5.25 3.67 -13.28
N LEU A 85 5.18 5.01 -13.38
CA LEU A 85 6.33 5.82 -13.82
C LEU A 85 7.52 5.69 -12.88
N LYS A 86 7.25 5.60 -11.57
CA LYS A 86 8.27 5.36 -10.55
C LYS A 86 8.90 3.98 -10.69
N SER A 87 8.11 2.92 -10.93
CA SER A 87 8.63 1.56 -11.03
C SER A 87 9.59 1.37 -12.21
N VAL A 88 9.38 2.12 -13.30
CA VAL A 88 10.28 2.10 -14.47
C VAL A 88 11.34 3.20 -14.44
N ASN A 89 11.45 3.94 -13.33
CA ASN A 89 12.37 5.06 -13.15
C ASN A 89 12.25 6.17 -14.22
N ALA A 90 11.06 6.34 -14.81
CA ALA A 90 10.79 7.40 -15.79
C ALA A 90 10.47 8.74 -15.11
N CYS A 91 9.84 8.70 -13.94
CA CYS A 91 9.64 9.87 -13.08
C CYS A 91 9.61 9.42 -11.61
N THR A 92 10.57 9.91 -10.83
CA THR A 92 10.70 9.58 -9.39
C THR A 92 10.23 10.71 -8.48
N ALA A 93 10.12 11.93 -9.01
CA ALA A 93 9.63 13.09 -8.29
C ALA A 93 8.09 13.10 -8.26
N GLY A 94 7.50 13.26 -7.08
CA GLY A 94 6.05 13.32 -6.95
C GLY A 94 5.44 14.67 -7.33
N MET A 95 4.12 14.76 -7.21
CA MET A 95 3.37 15.98 -7.52
C MET A 95 3.80 17.15 -6.61
N GLU A 96 4.15 16.86 -5.37
CA GLU A 96 4.48 17.83 -4.32
C GLU A 96 5.71 18.70 -4.64
N ILE A 97 6.69 18.14 -5.36
CA ILE A 97 7.87 18.88 -5.84
C ILE A 97 7.79 19.18 -7.34
N GLY A 98 6.64 18.93 -7.97
CA GLY A 98 6.37 19.29 -9.37
C GLY A 98 6.89 18.30 -10.41
N GLY A 99 7.23 17.07 -10.03
CA GLY A 99 7.66 15.99 -10.94
C GLY A 99 6.51 15.38 -11.74
N LEU A 100 5.27 15.51 -11.24
CA LEU A 100 4.06 15.11 -11.95
C LEU A 100 3.04 16.26 -11.92
N ARG A 101 2.42 16.55 -13.05
CA ARG A 101 1.35 17.54 -13.22
C ARG A 101 0.12 16.85 -13.80
N ALA A 102 -1.06 17.30 -13.40
CA ALA A 102 -2.31 16.80 -13.96
C ALA A 102 -3.23 17.98 -14.29
N ASP A 103 -3.61 18.09 -15.56
CA ASP A 103 -4.71 18.93 -16.01
C ASP A 103 -5.94 18.05 -16.16
N VAL A 104 -7.08 18.50 -15.64
CA VAL A 104 -8.30 17.67 -15.56
C VAL A 104 -9.40 18.27 -16.39
N ASN A 105 -10.00 17.44 -17.25
CA ASN A 105 -11.09 17.84 -18.11
C ASN A 105 -12.42 17.35 -17.53
N VAL A 106 -13.35 18.26 -17.27
CA VAL A 106 -14.64 17.97 -16.63
C VAL A 106 -15.78 18.38 -17.54
N SER A 107 -16.75 17.47 -17.69
CA SER A 107 -18.05 17.77 -18.28
C SER A 107 -19.13 17.03 -17.50
N VAL A 108 -20.33 17.58 -17.45
CA VAL A 108 -21.50 16.92 -16.86
C VAL A 108 -22.59 16.72 -17.91
N ARG A 109 -23.43 15.70 -17.69
CA ARG A 109 -24.61 15.43 -18.52
C ARG A 109 -25.77 14.97 -17.64
N ARG A 110 -27.00 15.13 -18.13
CA ARG A 110 -28.19 14.58 -17.47
C ARG A 110 -28.19 13.06 -17.60
N ARG A 111 -28.49 12.34 -16.50
CA ARG A 111 -28.41 10.86 -16.45
C ARG A 111 -29.45 10.15 -17.33
N HIS A 112 -30.61 10.76 -17.54
CA HIS A 112 -31.76 10.15 -18.23
C HIS A 112 -32.09 10.81 -19.57
N ASP A 113 -31.16 11.59 -20.11
CA ASP A 113 -31.36 12.28 -21.37
C ASP A 113 -30.70 11.49 -22.51
N ASN A 114 -31.49 10.62 -23.14
CA ASN A 114 -31.03 9.79 -24.25
C ASN A 114 -30.71 10.63 -25.50
N SER A 115 -31.22 11.87 -25.61
CA SER A 115 -30.89 12.76 -26.73
C SER A 115 -29.41 13.15 -26.74
N ILE A 116 -28.79 13.28 -25.57
CA ILE A 116 -27.36 13.60 -25.44
C ILE A 116 -26.48 12.39 -25.82
N ILE A 117 -26.98 11.16 -25.75
CA ILE A 117 -26.19 9.98 -26.17
C ILE A 117 -26.01 9.98 -27.70
N GLU A 118 -26.97 10.53 -28.45
CA GLU A 118 -26.94 10.62 -29.92
C GLU A 118 -26.33 11.95 -30.42
N GLU A 119 -26.55 13.08 -29.72
CA GLU A 119 -26.12 14.42 -30.15
C GLU A 119 -25.01 15.05 -29.29
N GLY A 120 -24.59 14.38 -28.21
CA GLY A 120 -23.59 14.90 -27.28
C GLY A 120 -22.19 14.93 -27.87
N ASN A 121 -21.29 15.65 -27.19
CA ASN A 121 -19.89 15.70 -27.61
C ASN A 121 -19.27 14.29 -27.56
N GLN A 122 -18.32 14.04 -28.46
CA GLN A 122 -17.54 12.81 -28.46
C GLN A 122 -16.05 13.11 -28.37
N TYR A 123 -15.32 12.20 -27.73
CA TYR A 123 -13.86 12.26 -27.69
C TYR A 123 -13.28 10.86 -27.85
N TYR A 124 -12.62 10.63 -28.99
CA TYR A 124 -11.89 9.39 -29.29
C TYR A 124 -12.74 8.13 -29.06
N GLY A 125 -13.96 8.13 -29.61
CA GLY A 125 -14.90 7.00 -29.52
C GLY A 125 -15.78 6.98 -28.26
N VAL A 126 -15.50 7.81 -27.25
CA VAL A 126 -16.39 7.98 -26.08
C VAL A 126 -17.44 9.04 -26.42
N THR A 127 -18.71 8.66 -26.42
CA THR A 127 -19.84 9.51 -26.84
C THR A 127 -20.66 10.01 -25.66
N GLY A 128 -21.59 10.93 -25.94
CA GLY A 128 -22.54 11.44 -24.97
C GLY A 128 -21.94 12.33 -23.89
N LEU A 129 -20.84 13.03 -24.17
CA LEU A 129 -20.17 13.94 -23.25
C LEU A 129 -20.83 15.32 -23.25
N GLY A 130 -20.73 16.02 -22.13
CA GLY A 130 -21.16 17.42 -22.03
C GLY A 130 -20.13 18.39 -22.61
N GLN A 131 -20.37 19.69 -22.48
CA GLN A 131 -19.36 20.69 -22.79
C GLN A 131 -18.23 20.65 -21.76
N ARG A 132 -17.00 20.56 -22.25
CA ARG A 132 -15.78 20.37 -21.45
C ARG A 132 -15.24 21.70 -20.92
N THR A 133 -14.90 21.74 -19.63
CA THR A 133 -13.96 22.71 -19.07
C THR A 133 -12.67 22.01 -18.65
N GLU A 134 -11.55 22.71 -18.79
CA GLU A 134 -10.22 22.22 -18.41
C GLU A 134 -9.79 22.94 -17.13
N ILE A 135 -9.35 22.18 -16.12
CA ILE A 135 -8.86 22.71 -14.85
C ILE A 135 -7.36 22.50 -14.77
N LYS A 136 -6.62 23.59 -14.53
CA LYS A 136 -5.17 23.61 -14.38
C LYS A 136 -4.72 23.91 -12.95
N ASN A 137 -3.42 23.77 -12.72
CA ASN A 137 -2.72 24.06 -11.45
C ASN A 137 -3.11 23.11 -10.29
N LEU A 138 -3.22 21.81 -10.59
CA LEU A 138 -3.53 20.78 -9.59
C LEU A 138 -2.23 20.17 -9.05
N SER A 139 -1.83 20.58 -7.85
CA SER A 139 -0.54 20.20 -7.24
C SER A 139 -0.60 19.01 -6.28
N SER A 140 -1.77 18.42 -6.08
CA SER A 140 -1.92 17.22 -5.23
C SER A 140 -3.12 16.39 -5.66
N PHE A 141 -3.15 15.12 -5.26
CA PHE A 141 -4.30 14.24 -5.52
C PHE A 141 -5.59 14.79 -4.90
N LYS A 142 -5.50 15.36 -3.70
CA LYS A 142 -6.65 16.00 -3.05
C LYS A 142 -7.15 17.20 -3.84
N ALA A 143 -6.25 18.02 -4.39
CA ALA A 143 -6.62 19.13 -5.26
C ALA A 143 -7.33 18.64 -6.53
N VAL A 144 -6.92 17.52 -7.11
CA VAL A 144 -7.63 16.88 -8.24
C VAL A 144 -9.07 16.55 -7.86
N GLU A 145 -9.28 15.86 -6.74
CA GLU A 145 -10.64 15.48 -6.30
C GLU A 145 -11.53 16.71 -6.03
N GLU A 146 -11.04 17.66 -5.22
CA GLU A 146 -11.79 18.84 -4.83
C GLU A 146 -12.12 19.74 -6.02
N ALA A 147 -11.19 19.91 -6.95
CA ALA A 147 -11.41 20.71 -8.15
C ALA A 147 -12.48 20.10 -9.07
N ILE A 148 -12.48 18.78 -9.25
CA ILE A 148 -13.52 18.08 -10.01
C ILE A 148 -14.87 18.26 -9.33
N ILE A 149 -14.95 18.10 -8.01
CA ILE A 149 -16.19 18.28 -7.25
C ILE A 149 -16.74 19.70 -7.42
N ALA A 150 -15.88 20.70 -7.26
CA ALA A 150 -16.25 22.11 -7.39
C ALA A 150 -16.75 22.43 -8.80
N GLU A 151 -16.02 21.99 -9.84
CA GLU A 151 -16.38 22.25 -11.23
C GLU A 151 -17.65 21.51 -11.65
N ARG A 152 -17.80 20.24 -11.26
CA ARG A 152 -19.03 19.47 -11.48
C ARG A 152 -20.23 20.18 -10.88
N ASN A 153 -20.14 20.59 -9.61
CA ASN A 153 -21.23 21.26 -8.93
C ASN A 153 -21.56 22.62 -9.59
N ARG A 154 -20.52 23.36 -10.04
CA ARG A 154 -20.70 24.62 -10.79
C ARG A 154 -21.45 24.39 -12.11
N GLN A 155 -21.02 23.41 -12.91
CA GLN A 155 -21.67 23.10 -14.18
C GLN A 155 -23.12 22.66 -13.99
N ILE A 156 -23.40 21.81 -12.99
CA ILE A 156 -24.76 21.38 -12.66
C ILE A 156 -25.63 22.60 -12.32
N ARG A 157 -25.19 23.45 -11.38
CA ARG A 157 -25.94 24.67 -10.99
C ARG A 157 -26.20 25.59 -12.19
N LEU A 158 -25.21 25.75 -13.07
CA LEU A 158 -25.34 26.59 -14.26
C LEU A 158 -26.41 26.06 -15.22
N LEU A 159 -26.39 24.75 -15.49
CA LEU A 159 -27.36 24.10 -16.38
C LEU A 159 -28.77 24.04 -15.77
N GLU A 160 -28.90 23.85 -14.46
CA GLU A 160 -30.19 23.87 -13.75
C GLU A 160 -30.82 25.26 -13.75
N ASN A 161 -30.01 26.32 -13.74
CA ASN A 161 -30.46 27.70 -13.87
C ASN A 161 -30.74 28.12 -15.34
N GLY A 162 -30.70 27.19 -16.29
CA GLY A 162 -30.94 27.46 -17.71
C GLY A 162 -29.78 28.12 -18.45
N GLY A 163 -28.59 28.17 -17.85
CA GLY A 163 -27.37 28.65 -18.48
C GLY A 163 -26.72 27.58 -19.37
N VAL A 164 -25.63 27.97 -20.05
CA VAL A 164 -24.84 27.10 -20.92
C VAL A 164 -23.41 27.05 -20.41
N VAL A 165 -22.83 25.85 -20.36
CA VAL A 165 -21.40 25.68 -20.05
C VAL A 165 -20.60 26.07 -21.28
N GLU A 166 -19.71 27.05 -21.17
CA GLU A 166 -18.76 27.39 -22.24
C GLU A 166 -17.49 26.53 -22.11
N GLY A 167 -16.82 26.26 -23.24
CA GLY A 167 -15.51 25.62 -23.22
C GLY A 167 -14.44 26.61 -22.79
N GLU A 168 -13.82 26.42 -21.63
CA GLU A 168 -12.82 27.34 -21.09
C GLU A 168 -11.79 26.66 -20.17
N THR A 169 -10.67 27.35 -19.96
CA THR A 169 -9.62 26.94 -19.03
C THR A 169 -9.81 27.67 -17.70
N ARG A 170 -9.88 26.88 -16.63
CA ARG A 170 -10.12 27.30 -15.26
C ARG A 170 -8.94 26.91 -14.39
N GLY A 171 -8.77 27.62 -13.28
CA GLY A 171 -7.71 27.42 -12.30
C GLY A 171 -8.29 26.97 -10.98
N TRP A 172 -7.50 26.16 -10.27
CA TRP A 172 -7.76 25.77 -8.90
C TRP A 172 -6.81 26.45 -7.92
N THR A 173 -7.27 26.69 -6.70
CA THR A 173 -6.44 27.15 -5.59
C THR A 173 -6.79 26.33 -4.36
N LEU A 174 -5.79 25.88 -3.61
CA LEU A 174 -6.00 25.05 -2.43
C LEU A 174 -6.90 25.77 -1.41
N GLY A 175 -7.92 25.07 -0.89
CA GLY A 175 -8.90 25.65 0.04
C GLY A 175 -10.00 26.49 -0.63
N SER A 176 -9.97 26.65 -1.95
CA SER A 176 -11.09 27.25 -2.68
C SER A 176 -12.30 26.30 -2.67
N THR A 177 -13.50 26.86 -2.70
CA THR A 177 -14.75 26.11 -2.90
C THR A 177 -15.19 26.11 -4.37
N GLU A 178 -14.55 26.92 -5.21
CA GLU A 178 -14.90 27.12 -6.61
C GLU A 178 -13.66 27.22 -7.51
N THR A 179 -13.80 26.75 -8.75
CA THR A 179 -12.82 27.00 -9.82
C THR A 179 -12.94 28.44 -10.29
N ARG A 180 -11.85 29.05 -10.75
CA ARG A 180 -11.85 30.43 -11.29
C ARG A 180 -11.47 30.43 -12.76
N ARG A 181 -12.08 31.29 -13.57
CA ARG A 181 -11.70 31.47 -14.98
C ARG A 181 -10.28 32.07 -15.04
N LEU A 182 -9.35 31.42 -15.75
CA LEU A 182 -7.99 31.95 -15.95
C LEU A 182 -7.89 32.78 -17.23
N ARG A 183 -8.60 32.38 -18.28
CA ARG A 183 -8.64 33.07 -19.57
C ARG A 183 -10.02 32.87 -20.22
N GLY A 184 -10.58 33.91 -20.83
CA GLY A 184 -11.67 33.75 -21.79
C GLY A 184 -11.11 33.24 -23.12
N LYS A 185 -11.80 32.32 -23.80
CA LYS A 185 -11.41 31.89 -25.15
C LYS A 185 -11.62 33.05 -26.13
N GLU A 186 -10.55 33.69 -26.57
CA GLU A 186 -10.51 34.28 -27.91
C GLU A 186 -10.25 33.13 -28.91
N GLY A 187 -11.26 32.31 -29.19
CA GLY A 187 -11.17 31.17 -30.12
C GLY A 187 -10.40 29.95 -29.60
N GLU A 188 -10.43 28.85 -30.37
CA GLU A 188 -9.44 27.78 -30.22
C GLU A 188 -8.10 28.31 -30.73
N VAL A 189 -7.06 28.25 -29.90
CA VAL A 189 -5.71 28.66 -30.32
C VAL A 189 -5.24 27.68 -31.38
N ASP A 190 -5.12 28.14 -32.63
CA ASP A 190 -4.51 27.38 -33.70
C ASP A 190 -3.01 27.27 -33.45
N TYR A 191 -2.60 26.12 -32.90
CA TYR A 191 -1.20 25.80 -32.63
C TYR A 191 -0.37 25.58 -33.90
N ARG A 192 -1.01 25.51 -35.08
CA ARG A 192 -0.35 25.34 -36.39
C ARG A 192 0.67 24.19 -36.39
N TYR A 193 0.24 23.03 -35.85
CA TYR A 193 1.08 21.84 -35.79
C TYR A 193 1.62 21.48 -37.18
N MET A 194 2.95 21.35 -37.26
CA MET A 194 3.67 20.81 -38.40
C MET A 194 4.78 19.90 -37.91
N PRO A 195 5.24 18.92 -38.71
CA PRO A 195 6.44 18.17 -38.41
C PRO A 195 7.63 19.11 -38.21
N ASP A 196 8.40 18.90 -37.15
CA ASP A 196 9.62 19.66 -36.89
C ASP A 196 10.66 19.33 -37.98
N PRO A 197 11.10 20.30 -38.79
CA PRO A 197 12.06 20.05 -39.87
C PRO A 197 13.49 19.84 -39.37
N ASP A 198 13.80 20.26 -38.13
CA ASP A 198 15.13 20.15 -37.54
C ASP A 198 15.36 18.76 -36.91
N ILE A 199 14.27 18.02 -36.65
CA ILE A 199 14.31 16.68 -36.05
C ILE A 199 13.90 15.64 -37.10
N GLN A 200 14.84 14.76 -37.45
CA GLN A 200 14.54 13.64 -38.34
C GLN A 200 13.54 12.66 -37.68
N PRO A 201 12.70 11.97 -38.48
CA PRO A 201 11.80 10.95 -37.95
C PRO A 201 12.53 9.88 -37.13
N VAL A 202 12.03 9.61 -35.92
CA VAL A 202 12.57 8.59 -35.03
C VAL A 202 11.94 7.24 -35.37
N PHE A 203 12.76 6.28 -35.80
CA PHE A 203 12.35 4.90 -36.05
C PHE A 203 12.72 4.02 -34.84
N ILE A 204 11.73 3.35 -34.27
CA ILE A 204 11.91 2.44 -33.13
C ILE A 204 11.92 1.02 -33.67
N SER A 205 13.03 0.30 -33.50
CA SER A 205 13.18 -1.06 -34.01
C SER A 205 12.45 -2.08 -33.13
N ASP A 206 12.00 -3.18 -33.73
CA ASP A 206 11.41 -4.31 -32.99
C ASP A 206 12.40 -4.93 -31.99
N GLU A 207 13.70 -4.87 -32.30
CA GLU A 207 14.76 -5.32 -31.39
C GLU A 207 14.76 -4.51 -30.09
N LEU A 208 14.68 -3.18 -30.16
CA LEU A 208 14.59 -2.33 -28.98
C LEU A 208 13.30 -2.61 -28.19
N ILE A 209 12.17 -2.80 -28.87
CA ILE A 209 10.89 -3.14 -28.24
C ILE A 209 11.00 -4.46 -27.49
N ASN A 210 11.60 -5.48 -28.10
CA ASN A 210 11.76 -6.80 -27.49
C ASN A 210 12.75 -6.77 -26.31
N HIS A 211 13.85 -6.02 -26.44
CA HIS A 211 14.78 -5.79 -25.36
C HIS A 211 14.07 -5.18 -24.15
N LEU A 212 13.38 -4.05 -24.36
CA LEU A 212 12.62 -3.37 -23.30
C LEU A 212 11.57 -4.30 -22.68
N ARG A 213 10.82 -5.08 -23.49
CA ARG A 213 9.83 -6.04 -22.97
C ARG A 213 10.46 -7.07 -22.02
N SER A 214 11.69 -7.49 -22.27
CA SER A 214 12.41 -8.46 -21.44
C SER A 214 13.11 -7.86 -20.21
N THR A 215 13.44 -6.57 -20.25
CA THR A 215 14.20 -5.89 -19.19
C THR A 215 13.35 -4.95 -18.34
N LEU A 216 12.10 -4.68 -18.72
CA LEU A 216 11.20 -3.84 -17.94
C LEU A 216 10.99 -4.45 -16.55
N PRO A 217 11.09 -3.63 -15.48
CA PRO A 217 10.81 -4.10 -14.13
C PRO A 217 9.34 -4.48 -13.99
N ALA A 218 9.05 -5.36 -13.03
CA ALA A 218 7.68 -5.72 -12.70
C ALA A 218 6.89 -4.48 -12.27
N VAL A 219 5.72 -4.28 -12.89
CA VAL A 219 4.81 -3.20 -12.52
C VAL A 219 4.17 -3.47 -11.15
N PRO A 220 3.76 -2.42 -10.41
CA PRO A 220 3.16 -2.54 -9.08
C PRO A 220 2.10 -3.64 -8.94
N ASP A 221 1.21 -3.77 -9.92
CA ASP A 221 0.11 -4.73 -9.86
C ASP A 221 0.58 -6.17 -9.96
N SER A 222 1.56 -6.44 -10.82
CA SER A 222 2.16 -7.77 -10.93
C SER A 222 2.81 -8.18 -9.61
N ILE A 223 3.47 -7.23 -8.93
CA ILE A 223 4.04 -7.46 -7.61
C ILE A 223 2.93 -7.72 -6.57
N LEU A 224 1.90 -6.88 -6.53
CA LEU A 224 0.78 -7.04 -5.59
C LEU A 224 0.05 -8.38 -5.79
N THR A 225 -0.22 -8.77 -7.04
CA THR A 225 -0.78 -10.08 -7.36
C THR A 225 0.12 -11.18 -6.84
N THR A 226 1.41 -11.15 -7.17
CA THR A 226 2.38 -12.16 -6.69
C THR A 226 2.37 -12.28 -5.16
N LEU A 227 2.47 -11.15 -4.45
CA LEU A 227 2.50 -11.12 -2.98
C LEU A 227 1.20 -11.64 -2.33
N THR A 228 0.06 -11.55 -3.02
CA THR A 228 -1.25 -11.90 -2.46
C THR A 228 -1.77 -13.27 -2.90
N THR A 229 -1.47 -13.69 -4.13
CA THR A 229 -1.99 -14.95 -4.70
C THR A 229 -1.02 -16.11 -4.61
N ASP A 230 0.29 -15.85 -4.60
CA ASP A 230 1.28 -16.92 -4.47
C ASP A 230 1.24 -17.52 -3.05
N PRO A 231 1.06 -18.85 -2.89
CA PRO A 231 1.03 -19.51 -1.59
C PRO A 231 2.30 -19.32 -0.74
N THR A 232 3.45 -19.05 -1.37
CA THR A 232 4.71 -18.76 -0.69
C THR A 232 4.64 -17.44 0.08
N HIS A 233 3.91 -16.46 -0.46
CA HIS A 233 3.72 -15.14 0.13
C HIS A 233 2.46 -15.08 1.01
N GLY A 234 1.28 -15.24 0.41
CA GLY A 234 -0.01 -15.24 1.10
C GLY A 234 -0.29 -14.00 1.95
N LEU A 235 0.21 -12.83 1.53
CA LEU A 235 -0.01 -11.57 2.21
C LEU A 235 -1.44 -11.05 1.96
N THR A 236 -1.95 -10.24 2.89
CA THR A 236 -3.17 -9.48 2.62
C THR A 236 -2.87 -8.36 1.63
N MET A 237 -3.85 -7.91 0.86
CA MET A 237 -3.68 -6.76 -0.07
C MET A 237 -3.17 -5.51 0.67
N LYS A 238 -3.62 -5.28 1.91
CA LYS A 238 -3.18 -4.18 2.75
C LYS A 238 -1.68 -4.28 3.08
N ASP A 239 -1.22 -5.46 3.48
CA ASP A 239 0.18 -5.69 3.86
C ASP A 239 1.09 -5.63 2.64
N ALA A 240 0.67 -6.22 1.51
CA ALA A 240 1.39 -6.15 0.24
C ALA A 240 1.55 -4.70 -0.24
N LYS A 241 0.49 -3.89 -0.18
CA LYS A 241 0.58 -2.45 -0.49
C LYS A 241 1.52 -1.71 0.43
N THR A 242 1.46 -2.00 1.73
CA THR A 242 2.32 -1.35 2.72
C THR A 242 3.79 -1.65 2.45
N LEU A 243 4.14 -2.90 2.12
CA LEU A 243 5.51 -3.26 1.74
C LEU A 243 5.96 -2.54 0.48
N LEU A 244 5.11 -2.52 -0.56
CA LEU A 244 5.44 -1.91 -1.84
C LEU A 244 5.63 -0.39 -1.75
N SER A 245 4.87 0.31 -0.89
CA SER A 245 4.94 1.76 -0.77
C SER A 245 5.88 2.27 0.33
N SER A 246 6.47 1.40 1.14
CA SER A 246 7.37 1.79 2.23
C SER A 246 8.80 1.99 1.73
N ASP A 247 9.46 3.06 2.19
CA ASP A 247 10.90 3.29 2.06
C ASP A 247 11.40 3.13 0.61
N ASP A 248 10.67 3.69 -0.35
CA ASP A 248 10.98 3.63 -1.79
C ASP A 248 11.18 2.23 -2.39
N GLY A 249 10.67 1.19 -1.71
CA GLY A 249 10.79 -0.21 -2.14
C GLY A 249 11.82 -1.01 -1.34
N ASP A 250 12.68 -0.36 -0.56
CA ASP A 250 13.72 -1.03 0.25
C ASP A 250 13.13 -2.07 1.20
N ARG A 251 11.95 -1.78 1.76
CA ARG A 251 11.27 -2.69 2.68
C ARG A 251 10.74 -3.95 1.97
N LEU A 252 10.34 -3.81 0.70
CA LEU A 252 9.95 -4.95 -0.13
C LEU A 252 11.16 -5.82 -0.50
N GLU A 253 12.30 -5.22 -0.84
CA GLU A 253 13.54 -5.96 -1.08
C GLU A 253 14.02 -6.70 0.17
N TYR A 254 14.00 -6.03 1.32
CA TYR A 254 14.30 -6.62 2.63
C TYR A 254 13.40 -7.82 2.93
N TYR A 255 12.09 -7.70 2.65
CA TYR A 255 11.13 -8.80 2.78
C TYR A 255 11.53 -10.02 1.94
N PHE A 256 11.87 -9.82 0.66
CA PHE A 256 12.28 -10.91 -0.22
C PHE A 256 13.59 -11.57 0.24
N ASP A 257 14.59 -10.80 0.70
CA ASP A 257 15.84 -11.37 1.22
C ASP A 257 15.61 -12.20 2.49
N VAL A 258 14.81 -11.71 3.44
CA VAL A 258 14.46 -12.47 4.64
C VAL A 258 13.73 -13.77 4.28
N LEU A 259 12.77 -13.70 3.36
CA LEU A 259 12.01 -14.87 2.92
C LEU A 259 12.90 -15.92 2.26
N ALA A 260 13.77 -15.51 1.34
CA ALA A 260 14.70 -16.39 0.65
C ALA A 260 15.67 -17.09 1.63
N ARG A 261 16.22 -16.33 2.59
CA ARG A 261 17.10 -16.89 3.64
C ARG A 261 16.38 -17.86 4.56
N LEU A 262 15.11 -17.59 4.86
CA LEU A 262 14.30 -18.45 5.71
C LEU A 262 13.97 -19.76 4.98
N GLN A 263 13.57 -19.70 3.70
CA GLN A 263 13.35 -20.87 2.85
C GLN A 263 14.61 -21.74 2.72
N ALA A 264 15.80 -21.14 2.61
CA ALA A 264 17.05 -21.89 2.55
C ALA A 264 17.39 -22.63 3.86
N LYS A 265 16.90 -22.15 5.01
CA LYS A 265 17.15 -22.76 6.33
C LYS A 265 16.15 -23.87 6.67
N GLU A 266 14.91 -23.65 6.30
CA GLU A 266 13.78 -24.49 6.66
C GLU A 266 13.53 -25.50 5.53
N LYS A 267 13.99 -26.76 5.69
CA LYS A 267 13.59 -27.89 4.82
C LYS A 267 12.15 -28.32 5.12
N VAL A 268 11.22 -27.38 5.09
CA VAL A 268 9.85 -27.63 5.53
C VAL A 268 9.04 -28.04 4.32
N ASP A 269 8.45 -29.24 4.40
CA ASP A 269 7.65 -29.86 3.33
C ASP A 269 6.37 -29.08 2.99
N GLN A 270 5.97 -28.09 3.79
CA GLN A 270 5.07 -27.00 3.39
C GLN A 270 5.21 -25.81 4.32
N PRO A 271 5.26 -24.58 3.78
CA PRO A 271 4.69 -23.49 4.54
C PRO A 271 3.82 -22.64 3.62
N LYS A 272 2.56 -23.04 3.47
CA LYS A 272 1.54 -22.04 3.20
C LYS A 272 1.73 -20.93 4.24
N TYR A 273 1.90 -19.69 3.78
CA TYR A 273 2.00 -18.48 4.62
C TYR A 273 3.37 -18.16 5.26
N LEU A 274 4.50 -18.74 4.82
CA LEU A 274 5.84 -18.31 5.28
C LEU A 274 6.05 -16.81 5.04
N GLY A 275 5.70 -16.34 3.83
CA GLY A 275 5.76 -14.94 3.50
C GLY A 275 4.83 -14.07 4.34
N ARG A 276 3.69 -14.59 4.81
CA ARG A 276 2.81 -13.83 5.73
C ARG A 276 3.48 -13.60 7.07
N VAL A 277 4.17 -14.61 7.59
CA VAL A 277 4.97 -14.48 8.82
C VAL A 277 6.06 -13.43 8.63
N VAL A 278 6.82 -13.51 7.54
CA VAL A 278 7.87 -12.52 7.24
C VAL A 278 7.27 -11.11 7.11
N GLY A 279 6.20 -10.95 6.34
CA GLY A 279 5.55 -9.66 6.11
C GLY A 279 5.05 -9.03 7.40
N ASN A 280 4.40 -9.80 8.28
CA ASN A 280 3.97 -9.29 9.59
C ASN A 280 5.14 -8.76 10.43
N TRP A 281 6.27 -9.47 10.43
CA TRP A 281 7.46 -9.04 11.19
C TRP A 281 8.13 -7.81 10.57
N VAL A 282 8.21 -7.73 9.25
CA VAL A 282 8.80 -6.57 8.57
C VAL A 282 7.92 -5.33 8.74
N ILE A 283 6.61 -5.45 8.49
CA ILE A 283 5.67 -4.32 8.49
C ILE A 283 5.39 -3.84 9.91
N HIS A 284 5.04 -4.76 10.82
CA HIS A 284 4.51 -4.38 12.13
C HIS A 284 5.56 -4.36 13.22
N GLU A 285 6.37 -5.43 13.34
CA GLU A 285 7.30 -5.56 14.45
C GLU A 285 8.54 -4.69 14.23
N LEU A 286 9.21 -4.84 13.08
CA LEU A 286 10.38 -4.05 12.73
C LEU A 286 10.00 -2.62 12.34
N GLY A 287 8.96 -2.45 11.52
CA GLY A 287 8.40 -1.12 11.23
C GLY A 287 7.99 -0.36 12.49
N GLY A 288 7.44 -1.04 13.50
CA GLY A 288 7.11 -0.44 14.79
C GLY A 288 8.34 0.05 15.58
N LEU A 289 9.49 -0.64 15.48
CA LEU A 289 10.74 -0.20 16.10
C LEU A 289 11.28 1.08 15.45
N PHE A 290 11.30 1.14 14.11
CA PHE A 290 11.70 2.34 13.38
C PHE A 290 10.80 3.53 13.69
N SER A 291 9.47 3.34 13.64
CA SER A 291 8.51 4.40 13.97
C SER A 291 8.67 4.91 15.40
N LYS A 292 8.94 4.02 16.36
CA LYS A 292 9.15 4.41 17.76
C LYS A 292 10.48 5.13 17.99
N ALA A 293 11.51 4.77 17.23
CA ALA A 293 12.83 5.39 17.31
C ALA A 293 12.92 6.71 16.53
N GLU A 294 11.93 7.02 15.68
CA GLU A 294 11.90 8.20 14.81
C GLU A 294 13.15 8.31 13.91
N ILE A 295 13.69 7.17 13.46
CA ILE A 295 14.83 7.11 12.54
C ILE A 295 14.41 6.61 11.16
N LEU A 296 15.19 6.98 10.14
CA LEU A 296 15.00 6.48 8.77
C LEU A 296 15.26 4.97 8.69
N TRP A 297 14.53 4.31 7.79
CA TRP A 297 14.68 2.89 7.55
C TRP A 297 16.12 2.54 7.12
N SER A 298 16.61 1.42 7.63
CA SER A 298 17.86 0.82 7.17
C SER A 298 17.85 -0.68 7.39
N ALA A 299 18.13 -1.43 6.32
CA ALA A 299 18.30 -2.88 6.40
C ALA A 299 19.46 -3.30 7.33
N GLN A 300 20.36 -2.39 7.68
CA GLN A 300 21.50 -2.68 8.57
C GLN A 300 21.13 -2.65 10.05
N GLN A 301 20.07 -1.92 10.43
CA GLN A 301 19.67 -1.83 11.85
C GLN A 301 19.24 -3.19 12.40
N VAL A 302 18.59 -4.00 11.57
CA VAL A 302 18.36 -5.42 11.79
C VAL A 302 18.67 -6.12 10.48
N PRO A 303 19.83 -6.78 10.34
CA PRO A 303 20.19 -7.45 9.10
C PRO A 303 19.16 -8.53 8.71
N PRO A 304 18.86 -8.74 7.42
CA PRO A 304 17.93 -9.77 6.95
C PRO A 304 18.25 -11.18 7.50
N SER A 305 19.55 -11.48 7.62
CA SER A 305 20.05 -12.74 8.19
C SER A 305 19.65 -12.93 9.65
N SER A 306 19.61 -11.83 10.42
CA SER A 306 19.24 -11.84 11.83
C SER A 306 17.74 -12.09 11.99
N LEU A 307 16.90 -11.39 11.23
CA LEU A 307 15.46 -11.62 11.26
C LEU A 307 15.11 -13.05 10.79
N ALA A 308 15.71 -13.53 9.69
CA ALA A 308 15.52 -14.90 9.25
C ALA A 308 15.94 -15.93 10.32
N ALA A 309 17.01 -15.67 11.08
CA ALA A 309 17.44 -16.54 12.17
C ALA A 309 16.50 -16.51 13.39
N ILE A 310 15.88 -15.36 13.69
CA ILE A 310 14.83 -15.24 14.71
C ILE A 310 13.61 -16.07 14.28
N LEU A 311 13.12 -15.84 13.07
CA LEU A 311 11.93 -16.52 12.54
C LEU A 311 12.13 -18.03 12.46
N SER A 312 13.28 -18.50 11.97
CA SER A 312 13.64 -19.93 11.96
C SER A 312 13.55 -20.56 13.36
N LYS A 313 14.04 -19.88 14.41
CA LYS A 313 13.94 -20.40 15.78
C LYS A 313 12.52 -20.40 16.33
N ILE A 314 11.69 -19.43 15.94
CA ILE A 314 10.27 -19.39 16.31
C ILE A 314 9.53 -20.55 15.65
N LEU A 315 9.75 -20.79 14.36
CA LEU A 315 9.13 -21.89 13.61
C LEU A 315 9.56 -23.26 14.14
N GLN A 316 10.79 -23.38 14.64
CA GLN A 316 11.29 -24.58 15.33
C GLN A 316 10.85 -24.67 16.79
N GLU A 317 9.98 -23.77 17.27
CA GLU A 317 9.51 -23.67 18.66
C GLU A 317 10.62 -23.55 19.72
N LYS A 318 11.83 -23.14 19.31
CA LYS A 318 12.98 -22.99 20.21
C LYS A 318 12.95 -21.69 21.00
N ILE A 319 12.27 -20.67 20.49
CA ILE A 319 12.01 -19.40 21.18
C ILE A 319 10.54 -19.03 20.98
N SER A 320 9.95 -18.33 21.96
CA SER A 320 8.60 -17.80 21.81
C SER A 320 8.56 -16.57 20.91
N HIS A 321 7.37 -16.21 20.42
CA HIS A 321 7.16 -14.98 19.65
C HIS A 321 7.63 -13.73 20.42
N ASP A 322 7.27 -13.61 21.71
CA ASP A 322 7.69 -12.51 22.59
C ASP A 322 9.21 -12.46 22.76
N SER A 323 9.85 -13.62 22.90
CA SER A 323 11.31 -13.73 22.95
C SER A 323 11.95 -13.22 21.66
N GLY A 324 11.38 -13.59 20.50
CA GLY A 324 11.84 -13.09 19.21
C GLY A 324 11.76 -11.56 19.10
N LYS A 325 10.67 -10.94 19.59
CA LYS A 325 10.53 -9.47 19.59
C LYS A 325 11.62 -8.81 20.42
N LYS A 326 11.89 -9.34 21.61
CA LYS A 326 12.94 -8.82 22.51
C LYS A 326 14.32 -8.97 21.88
N ILE A 327 14.63 -10.12 21.27
CA ILE A 327 15.91 -10.34 20.57
C ILE A 327 16.05 -9.36 19.40
N MET A 328 14.99 -9.17 18.60
CA MET A 328 15.01 -8.21 17.50
C MET A 328 15.25 -6.78 18.01
N ALA A 329 14.61 -6.39 19.12
CA ALA A 329 14.82 -5.09 19.74
C ALA A 329 16.26 -4.89 20.27
N MET A 330 16.90 -5.95 20.79
CA MET A 330 18.31 -5.90 21.19
C MET A 330 19.24 -5.71 20.00
N ILE A 331 19.00 -6.44 18.89
CA ILE A 331 19.77 -6.29 17.65
C ILE A 331 19.56 -4.88 17.08
N PHE A 332 18.32 -4.41 17.07
CA PHE A 332 17.98 -3.04 16.69
C PHE A 332 18.69 -2.00 17.58
N ALA A 333 19.00 -2.30 18.84
CA ALA A 333 19.76 -1.41 19.72
C ALA A 333 21.29 -1.52 19.54
N GLY A 334 21.78 -2.38 18.64
CA GLY A 334 23.20 -2.56 18.34
C GLY A 334 23.82 -3.86 18.86
N ASP A 335 23.03 -4.84 19.31
CA ASP A 335 23.57 -6.16 19.68
C ASP A 335 23.93 -6.98 18.43
N GLU A 336 25.23 -7.08 18.13
CA GLU A 336 25.75 -7.81 16.97
C GLU A 336 25.88 -9.33 17.18
N ARG A 337 25.59 -9.83 18.39
CA ARG A 337 25.75 -11.25 18.69
C ARG A 337 24.76 -12.10 17.89
N ARG A 338 25.11 -13.36 17.66
CA ARG A 338 24.21 -14.31 17.00
C ARG A 338 22.93 -14.49 17.82
N VAL A 339 21.78 -14.55 17.16
CA VAL A 339 20.45 -14.79 17.75
C VAL A 339 20.45 -15.93 18.79
N SER A 340 21.18 -17.02 18.54
CA SER A 340 21.31 -18.14 19.49
C SER A 340 22.01 -17.79 20.79
N ILE A 341 23.00 -16.89 20.74
CA ILE A 341 23.76 -16.43 21.91
C ILE A 341 22.87 -15.50 22.73
N ILE A 342 22.25 -14.51 22.09
CA ILE A 342 21.31 -13.58 22.74
C ILE A 342 20.20 -14.36 23.43
N ALA A 343 19.59 -15.34 22.74
CA ALA A 343 18.52 -16.16 23.32
C ALA A 343 18.98 -16.96 24.54
N LYS A 344 20.18 -17.54 24.50
CA LYS A 344 20.72 -18.37 25.59
C LYS A 344 21.06 -17.52 26.82
N GLU A 345 21.80 -16.44 26.64
CA GLU A 345 22.29 -15.61 27.75
C GLU A 345 21.15 -14.86 28.45
N ASN A 346 20.10 -14.50 27.72
CA ASN A 346 18.93 -13.86 28.29
C ASN A 346 17.83 -14.85 28.73
N LYS A 347 18.13 -16.15 28.78
CA LYS A 347 17.18 -17.21 29.19
C LYS A 347 15.86 -17.20 28.41
N MET A 348 15.92 -16.92 27.11
CA MET A 348 14.76 -16.79 26.21
C MET A 348 14.47 -18.06 25.39
N ILE A 349 15.22 -19.14 25.63
CA ILE A 349 15.02 -20.44 25.01
C ILE A 349 13.79 -21.11 25.64
N VAL A 350 12.93 -21.70 24.82
CA VAL A 350 11.82 -22.52 25.28
C VAL A 350 12.38 -23.75 26.00
N GLN A 351 11.95 -23.98 27.24
CA GLN A 351 12.42 -25.12 28.01
C GLN A 351 11.55 -26.35 27.72
N ASP A 352 12.20 -27.51 27.53
CA ASP A 352 11.51 -28.80 27.56
C ASP A 352 11.22 -29.17 29.01
N ILE A 353 10.02 -28.77 29.44
CA ILE A 353 9.46 -29.09 30.74
C ILE A 353 8.61 -30.36 30.57
N SER A 354 8.70 -31.31 31.49
CA SER A 354 7.91 -32.54 31.43
C SER A 354 6.41 -32.25 31.51
N GLU A 355 5.59 -33.07 30.84
CA GLU A 355 4.13 -32.97 30.84
C GLU A 355 3.53 -33.03 32.25
N ASP A 356 4.20 -33.71 33.19
CA ASP A 356 3.77 -33.80 34.59
C ASP A 356 3.74 -32.42 35.27
N ILE A 357 4.72 -31.55 34.98
CA ILE A 357 4.76 -30.20 35.55
C ILE A 357 3.65 -29.33 34.95
N TYR A 358 3.36 -29.49 33.64
CA TYR A 358 2.20 -28.83 33.01
C TYR A 358 0.90 -29.26 33.69
N THR A 359 0.73 -30.56 33.93
CA THR A 359 -0.47 -31.12 34.58
C THR A 359 -0.63 -30.62 36.01
N GLN A 360 0.43 -30.68 36.83
CA GLN A 360 0.39 -30.20 38.22
C GLN A 360 0.08 -28.70 38.31
N THR A 361 0.69 -27.89 37.43
CA THR A 361 0.44 -26.44 37.39
C THR A 361 -0.98 -26.12 36.94
N ALA A 362 -1.50 -26.85 35.96
CA ALA A 362 -2.88 -26.73 35.49
C ALA A 362 -3.88 -27.06 36.61
N GLU A 363 -3.69 -28.17 37.31
CA GLU A 363 -4.53 -28.56 38.45
C GLU A 363 -4.50 -27.56 39.59
N ALA A 364 -3.32 -27.01 39.91
CA ALA A 364 -3.18 -25.98 40.93
C ALA A 364 -3.95 -24.71 40.54
N LEU A 365 -3.81 -24.23 39.29
CA LEU A 365 -4.51 -23.03 38.82
C LEU A 365 -6.03 -23.19 38.81
N VAL A 366 -6.53 -24.33 38.36
CA VAL A 366 -7.97 -24.65 38.36
C VAL A 366 -8.51 -24.67 39.79
N ARG A 367 -7.74 -25.21 40.74
CA ARG A 367 -8.09 -25.24 42.17
C ARG A 367 -8.08 -23.85 42.82
N GLU A 368 -7.13 -23.00 42.46
CA GLU A 368 -7.02 -21.62 42.97
C GLU A 368 -8.10 -20.70 42.39
N ASN A 369 -8.68 -21.03 41.24
CA ASN A 369 -9.65 -20.19 40.53
C ASN A 369 -10.97 -20.93 40.22
N PRO A 370 -11.69 -21.44 41.24
CA PRO A 370 -12.85 -22.32 41.05
C PRO A 370 -14.03 -21.63 40.34
N GLU A 371 -14.23 -20.33 40.55
CA GLU A 371 -15.30 -19.56 39.89
C GLU A 371 -15.13 -19.47 38.37
N ILE A 372 -13.88 -19.36 37.92
CA ILE A 372 -13.54 -19.29 36.49
C ILE A 372 -13.65 -20.68 35.87
N ALA A 373 -13.21 -21.73 36.59
CA ALA A 373 -13.35 -23.12 36.17
C ALA A 373 -14.83 -23.52 35.99
N LYS A 374 -15.70 -23.21 36.96
CA LYS A 374 -17.16 -23.44 36.86
C LYS A 374 -17.79 -22.68 35.70
N ALA A 375 -17.38 -21.44 35.45
CA ALA A 375 -17.88 -20.69 34.29
C ALA A 375 -17.53 -21.36 32.94
N ILE A 376 -16.42 -22.09 32.86
CA ILE A 376 -16.04 -22.85 31.67
C ILE A 376 -16.83 -24.16 31.58
N GLN A 377 -16.89 -24.93 32.68
CA GLN A 377 -17.53 -26.25 32.75
C GLN A 377 -19.06 -26.20 32.65
N GLU A 378 -19.70 -25.29 33.39
CA GLU A 378 -21.16 -25.24 33.56
C GLU A 378 -21.82 -24.23 32.61
N LYS A 379 -21.16 -23.10 32.35
CA LYS A 379 -21.71 -22.01 31.51
C LYS A 379 -21.14 -21.98 30.09
N GLY A 380 -20.28 -22.95 29.73
CA GLY A 380 -19.73 -23.10 28.38
C GLY A 380 -18.85 -21.95 27.90
N GLN A 381 -18.31 -21.11 28.79
CA GLN A 381 -17.52 -19.92 28.44
C GLN A 381 -16.09 -20.27 28.02
N LYS A 382 -15.93 -21.03 26.93
CA LYS A 382 -14.64 -21.54 26.41
C LYS A 382 -13.58 -20.45 26.16
N GLY A 383 -13.99 -19.19 25.95
CA GLY A 383 -13.06 -18.05 25.84
C GLY A 383 -12.16 -17.84 27.08
N LYS A 384 -12.59 -18.30 28.25
CA LYS A 384 -11.82 -18.20 29.51
C LYS A 384 -10.69 -19.23 29.63
N ILE A 385 -10.62 -20.24 28.74
CA ILE A 385 -9.48 -21.16 28.69
C ILE A 385 -8.18 -20.41 28.41
N MET A 386 -8.20 -19.41 27.53
CA MET A 386 -7.02 -18.61 27.22
C MET A 386 -6.54 -17.76 28.40
N TRP A 387 -7.42 -17.41 29.33
CA TRP A 387 -7.03 -16.76 30.57
C TRP A 387 -6.20 -17.71 31.46
N PHE A 388 -6.63 -18.96 31.60
CA PHE A 388 -5.88 -19.98 32.34
C PHE A 388 -4.53 -20.28 31.68
N VAL A 389 -4.49 -20.42 30.35
CA VAL A 389 -3.22 -20.57 29.61
C VAL A 389 -2.30 -19.39 29.89
N GLY A 390 -2.82 -18.15 29.88
CA GLY A 390 -2.04 -16.96 30.22
C GLY A 390 -1.48 -16.97 31.64
N GLN A 391 -2.27 -17.39 32.64
CA GLN A 391 -1.78 -17.53 34.02
C GLN A 391 -0.73 -18.63 34.15
N MET A 392 -0.97 -19.78 33.54
CA MET A 392 -0.05 -20.92 33.54
C MET A 392 1.29 -20.54 32.92
N MET A 393 1.26 -19.90 31.74
CA MET A 393 2.45 -19.36 31.08
C MET A 393 3.21 -18.37 31.96
N LYS A 394 2.51 -17.49 32.68
CA LYS A 394 3.12 -16.51 33.60
C LYS A 394 3.79 -17.18 34.80
N THR A 395 3.13 -18.17 35.41
CA THR A 395 3.65 -18.93 36.55
C THR A 395 4.87 -19.74 36.14
N MET A 396 4.76 -20.51 35.05
CA MET A 396 5.85 -21.34 34.55
C MET A 396 7.03 -20.49 34.05
N SER A 397 6.79 -19.36 33.38
CA SER A 397 7.86 -18.45 32.96
C SER A 397 8.65 -17.87 34.15
N LYS A 398 7.98 -17.59 35.28
CA LYS A 398 8.68 -17.21 36.52
C LYS A 398 9.53 -18.35 37.08
N GLN A 399 9.01 -19.58 37.06
CA GLN A 399 9.73 -20.77 37.54
C GLN A 399 10.94 -21.12 36.66
N THR A 400 10.85 -20.90 35.35
CA THR A 400 11.94 -21.15 34.40
C THR A 400 12.92 -19.99 34.24
N GLY A 401 12.74 -18.90 35.00
CA GLY A 401 13.61 -17.72 34.95
C GLY A 401 13.51 -16.92 33.64
N GLY A 402 12.34 -16.91 33.00
CA GLY A 402 12.05 -16.15 31.78
C GLY A 402 11.95 -16.99 30.50
N GLY A 403 12.27 -18.28 30.55
CA GLY A 403 12.18 -19.20 29.40
C GLY A 403 10.75 -19.36 28.90
N GLY A 404 10.59 -19.45 27.58
CA GLY A 404 9.31 -19.77 26.97
C GLY A 404 8.83 -21.16 27.36
N VAL A 405 7.52 -21.34 27.39
CA VAL A 405 6.83 -22.61 27.65
C VAL A 405 5.92 -22.89 26.44
N LYS A 406 5.62 -24.15 26.14
CA LYS A 406 4.84 -24.51 24.94
C LYS A 406 3.35 -24.22 25.18
N PRO A 407 2.74 -23.24 24.45
CA PRO A 407 1.36 -22.83 24.72
C PRO A 407 0.34 -23.93 24.46
N ASP A 408 0.59 -24.81 23.48
CA ASP A 408 -0.33 -25.90 23.15
C ASP A 408 -0.36 -26.96 24.24
N LEU A 409 0.80 -27.34 24.80
CA LEU A 409 0.86 -28.23 25.97
C LEU A 409 0.18 -27.60 27.20
N ALA A 410 0.32 -26.29 27.42
CA ALA A 410 -0.38 -25.58 28.48
C ALA A 410 -1.91 -25.61 28.28
N LYS A 411 -2.37 -25.39 27.05
CA LYS A 411 -3.79 -25.46 26.71
C LYS A 411 -4.36 -26.87 26.90
N GLU A 412 -3.65 -27.90 26.42
CA GLU A 412 -4.06 -29.30 26.62
C GLU A 412 -4.12 -29.68 28.09
N ALA A 413 -3.12 -29.30 28.89
CA ALA A 413 -3.09 -29.56 30.32
C ALA A 413 -4.27 -28.88 31.06
N ILE A 414 -4.59 -27.63 30.72
CA ILE A 414 -5.75 -26.92 31.29
C ILE A 414 -7.07 -27.59 30.89
N ILE A 415 -7.24 -27.98 29.63
CA ILE A 415 -8.45 -28.69 29.17
C ILE A 415 -8.59 -30.01 29.94
N LYS A 416 -7.53 -30.81 30.03
CA LYS A 416 -7.53 -32.07 30.81
C LYS A 416 -7.85 -31.84 32.29
N ALA A 417 -7.31 -30.78 32.90
CA ALA A 417 -7.60 -30.45 34.31
C ALA A 417 -9.05 -29.99 34.53
N LEU A 418 -9.65 -29.31 33.55
CA LEU A 418 -11.06 -28.91 33.58
C LEU A 418 -12.02 -30.07 33.29
N ASP A 419 -11.61 -31.10 32.55
CA ASP A 419 -12.46 -32.27 32.27
C ASP A 419 -12.40 -33.34 33.37
N ARG A 420 -11.45 -33.24 34.32
CA ARG A 420 -11.39 -34.15 35.48
C ARG A 420 -12.52 -33.82 36.46
N PRO A 421 -13.38 -34.79 36.82
CA PRO A 421 -14.39 -34.57 37.86
C PRO A 421 -13.68 -34.24 39.17
N ALA A 422 -14.15 -33.18 39.84
CA ALA A 422 -13.61 -32.77 41.14
C ALA A 422 -13.55 -33.99 42.06
N ALA A 423 -12.34 -34.45 42.38
CA ALA A 423 -12.15 -35.52 43.34
C ALA A 423 -12.83 -35.07 44.64
N LYS A 424 -13.90 -35.76 45.02
CA LYS A 424 -14.57 -35.58 46.31
C LYS A 424 -13.49 -35.60 47.38
N GLY A 425 -13.36 -34.49 48.11
CA GLY A 425 -12.32 -34.30 49.11
C GLY A 425 -12.23 -35.52 50.04
N ALA A 426 -11.07 -36.16 50.03
CA ALA A 426 -10.67 -37.00 51.15
C ALA A 426 -10.46 -36.06 52.33
N LYS A 427 -11.47 -35.99 53.21
CA LYS A 427 -11.24 -35.56 54.59
C LYS A 427 -10.27 -36.55 55.22
N GLN A 428 -9.11 -36.07 55.62
CA GLN A 428 -8.43 -36.53 56.84
C GLN A 428 -7.84 -35.32 57.54
#